data_AF-A0A9E3Q195-F1
#
_entry.id   AF-A0A9E3Q195-F1
#
_cell.length_a   1.000
_cell.length_b   1.000
_cell.length_c   1.000
_cell.angle_alpha   90.00
_cell.angle_beta   90.00
_cell.angle_gamma   90.00
#
_symmetry.space_group_name_H-M   'P 1'
#
loop_
_entity.id
_entity.type
_entity.pdbx_description
1 polymer ?
#
loop_
_entity_poly.entity_id
_entity_poly.type
_entity_poly.pdbx_seq_one_letter_code
_entity_poly.pdbx_strand_id
1 'polypeptide(L)'
;MPANPSLRPRPAGFTLLELLVTVAILGVLASLLLPALATTRRRADALRCAENLRQIGLGLRLYADDDTHGRLPGEDRSGPPPVGLDPRPSWIFTLGNAIENVERLRLCPGDSLRAWLRTNAGCSYVLNEYTSADAPHESTQPAPLVDPEGHRWNEAPRERRLDLLPRPAETFLVFEASRLGQLLGDARTRPDTWALGWPHVLADIDPHRHGRGANYLFADGHVAAIPAVVLKARIERGDNFAVPPR
;
A
#
# COMPACT_ATOMS: atom_id res chain seq x y z
N MET A 1 -29.13 -72.84 39.76
CA MET A 1 -27.81 -72.38 39.28
C MET A 1 -27.86 -70.87 39.15
N PRO A 2 -27.13 -70.06 39.94
CA PRO A 2 -27.09 -68.62 39.70
C PRO A 2 -26.09 -68.31 38.58
N ALA A 3 -26.47 -67.38 37.71
CA ALA A 3 -25.68 -66.90 36.58
C ALA A 3 -24.44 -66.10 37.05
N ASN A 4 -23.30 -66.35 36.41
CA ASN A 4 -22.04 -65.67 36.68
C ASN A 4 -22.06 -64.25 36.06
N PRO A 5 -21.91 -63.17 36.84
CA PRO A 5 -21.87 -61.82 36.30
C PRO A 5 -20.60 -61.61 35.48
N SER A 6 -20.75 -61.47 34.16
CA SER A 6 -19.68 -61.06 33.25
C SER A 6 -19.19 -59.65 33.65
N LEU A 7 -18.02 -59.59 34.29
CA LEU A 7 -17.32 -58.35 34.61
C LEU A 7 -17.02 -57.59 33.31
N ARG A 8 -17.78 -56.52 33.03
CA ARG A 8 -17.43 -55.60 31.95
C ARG A 8 -16.10 -54.93 32.31
N PRO A 9 -15.06 -55.02 31.46
CA PRO A 9 -13.80 -54.35 31.75
C PRO A 9 -14.06 -52.85 31.89
N ARG A 10 -13.55 -52.26 32.97
CA ARG A 10 -13.57 -50.81 33.16
C ARG A 10 -12.73 -50.19 32.04
N PRO A 11 -13.20 -49.10 31.39
CA PRO A 11 -12.38 -48.40 30.42
C PRO A 11 -11.08 -47.97 31.09
N ALA A 12 -9.95 -48.27 30.45
CA ALA A 12 -8.65 -47.80 30.90
C ALA A 12 -8.66 -46.27 30.89
N GLY A 13 -8.30 -45.66 32.03
CA GLY A 13 -8.17 -44.21 32.16
C GLY A 13 -6.92 -43.72 31.44
N PHE A 14 -6.99 -42.50 30.92
CA PHE A 14 -5.87 -41.84 30.27
C PHE A 14 -4.72 -41.63 31.27
N THR A 15 -3.51 -42.03 30.91
CA THR A 15 -2.33 -41.87 31.76
C THR A 15 -1.73 -40.47 31.61
N LEU A 16 -1.05 -40.00 32.67
CA LEU A 16 -0.34 -38.72 32.62
C LEU A 16 0.74 -38.70 31.52
N LEU A 17 1.35 -39.85 31.23
CA LEU A 17 2.34 -40.01 30.18
C LEU A 17 1.73 -39.84 28.78
N GLU A 18 0.56 -40.45 28.52
CA GLU A 18 -0.15 -40.29 27.24
C GLU A 18 -0.52 -38.82 26.99
N LEU A 19 -0.96 -38.11 28.03
CA LEU A 19 -1.23 -36.67 27.93
C LEU A 19 0.03 -35.88 27.63
N LEU A 20 1.11 -36.15 28.35
CA LEU A 20 2.38 -35.44 28.22
C LEU A 20 2.99 -35.60 26.82
N VAL A 21 3.03 -36.83 26.31
CA VAL A 21 3.55 -37.11 24.95
C VAL A 21 2.67 -36.44 23.89
N THR A 22 1.35 -36.46 24.07
CA THR A 22 0.42 -35.82 23.12
C THR A 22 0.62 -34.31 23.05
N VAL A 23 0.68 -33.62 24.18
CA VAL A 23 0.91 -32.17 24.19
C VAL A 23 2.31 -31.82 23.69
N ALA A 24 3.32 -32.67 23.94
CA ALA A 24 4.65 -32.50 23.39
C ALA A 24 4.66 -32.59 21.85
N ILE A 25 3.99 -33.60 21.28
CA ILE A 25 3.88 -33.75 19.82
C ILE A 25 3.09 -32.59 19.21
N LEU A 26 1.95 -32.20 19.80
CA LEU A 26 1.17 -31.04 19.36
C LEU A 26 1.98 -29.74 19.40
N GLY A 27 2.80 -29.55 20.45
CA GLY A 27 3.70 -28.40 20.57
C GLY A 27 4.76 -28.35 19.47
N VAL A 28 5.37 -29.49 19.14
CA VAL A 28 6.35 -29.59 18.04
C VAL A 28 5.67 -29.27 16.71
N LEU A 29 4.52 -29.88 16.41
CA LEU A 29 3.79 -29.63 15.17
C LEU A 29 3.36 -28.16 15.05
N ALA A 30 2.81 -27.58 16.12
CA ALA A 30 2.40 -26.17 16.14
C ALA A 30 3.58 -25.22 15.91
N SER A 31 4.75 -25.50 16.48
CA SER A 31 5.93 -24.64 16.32
C SER A 31 6.43 -24.58 14.87
N LEU A 32 6.25 -25.65 14.08
CA LEU A 32 6.57 -25.70 12.65
C LEU A 32 5.51 -25.00 11.77
N LEU A 33 4.24 -24.98 12.21
CA LEU A 33 3.12 -24.41 11.46
C LEU A 33 3.06 -22.87 11.55
N LEU A 34 3.39 -22.29 12.71
CA LEU A 34 3.25 -20.84 12.95
C LEU A 34 4.05 -19.95 11.96
N PRO A 35 5.33 -20.23 11.64
CA PRO A 35 6.09 -19.42 10.68
C PRO A 35 5.52 -19.50 9.26
N ALA A 36 5.04 -20.68 8.85
CA ALA A 36 4.43 -20.90 7.54
C ALA A 36 3.10 -20.14 7.40
N LEU A 37 2.29 -20.08 8.46
CA LEU A 37 1.04 -19.33 8.45
C LEU A 37 1.30 -17.80 8.38
N ALA A 38 2.28 -17.30 9.13
CA ALA A 38 2.62 -15.87 9.13
C ALA A 38 3.15 -15.37 7.78
N THR A 39 3.90 -16.20 7.04
CA THR A 39 4.34 -15.87 5.67
C THR A 39 3.20 -15.94 4.66
N THR A 40 2.33 -16.96 4.78
CA THR A 40 1.14 -17.10 3.92
C THR A 40 0.17 -15.93 4.09
N ARG A 41 -0.08 -15.50 5.33
CA ARG A 41 -0.93 -14.34 5.62
C ARG A 41 -0.39 -13.06 4.97
N ARG A 42 0.92 -12.79 5.10
CA ARG A 42 1.56 -11.63 4.46
C ARG A 42 1.40 -11.65 2.95
N ARG A 43 1.54 -12.81 2.30
CA ARG A 43 1.28 -12.96 0.85
C ARG A 43 -0.18 -12.70 0.50
N ALA A 44 -1.12 -13.20 1.29
CA ALA A 44 -2.54 -12.96 1.09
C ALA A 44 -2.90 -11.47 1.25
N ASP A 45 -2.31 -10.80 2.24
CA ASP A 45 -2.49 -9.36 2.46
C ASP A 45 -1.91 -8.55 1.29
N ALA A 46 -0.76 -8.95 0.75
CA ALA A 46 -0.15 -8.36 -0.45
C ALA A 46 -1.04 -8.51 -1.69
N LEU A 47 -1.58 -9.70 -1.94
CA LEU A 47 -2.49 -9.96 -3.07
C LEU A 47 -3.79 -9.15 -2.96
N ARG A 48 -4.36 -9.06 -1.75
CA ARG A 48 -5.55 -8.23 -1.51
C ARG A 48 -5.26 -6.74 -1.71
N CYS A 49 -4.09 -6.28 -1.31
CA CYS A 49 -3.67 -4.90 -1.52
C CYS A 49 -3.47 -4.59 -3.01
N ALA A 50 -2.87 -5.52 -3.76
CA ALA A 50 -2.76 -5.40 -5.21
C ALA A 50 -4.14 -5.32 -5.89
N GLU A 51 -5.10 -6.14 -5.45
CA GLU A 51 -6.48 -6.09 -5.96
C GLU A 51 -7.17 -4.77 -5.61
N ASN A 52 -6.97 -4.25 -4.39
CA ASN A 52 -7.47 -2.93 -4.03
C ASN A 52 -6.93 -1.84 -4.98
N LEU A 53 -5.63 -1.87 -5.29
CA LEU A 53 -5.02 -0.95 -6.25
C LEU A 53 -5.59 -1.10 -7.67
N ARG A 54 -5.90 -2.32 -8.12
CA ARG A 54 -6.58 -2.53 -9.42
C ARG A 54 -7.97 -1.88 -9.44
N GLN A 55 -8.75 -2.05 -8.37
CA GLN A 55 -10.07 -1.42 -8.26
C GLN A 55 -9.98 0.11 -8.15
N ILE A 56 -8.95 0.62 -7.46
CA ILE A 56 -8.62 2.05 -7.44
C ILE A 56 -8.29 2.54 -8.85
N GLY A 57 -7.47 1.81 -9.61
CA GLY A 57 -7.13 2.19 -11.00
C GLY A 57 -8.33 2.21 -11.93
N LEU A 58 -9.28 1.29 -11.76
CA LEU A 58 -10.56 1.36 -12.47
C LEU A 58 -11.35 2.62 -12.08
N GLY A 59 -11.45 2.92 -10.78
CA GLY A 59 -12.14 4.11 -10.30
C GLY A 59 -11.50 5.42 -10.76
N LEU A 60 -10.16 5.48 -10.83
CA LEU A 60 -9.44 6.64 -11.37
C LEU A 60 -9.76 6.90 -12.84
N ARG A 61 -9.91 5.83 -13.65
CA ARG A 61 -10.30 5.94 -15.05
C ARG A 61 -11.74 6.41 -15.20
N LEU A 62 -12.67 5.79 -14.50
CA LEU A 62 -14.07 6.19 -14.51
C LEU A 62 -14.23 7.66 -14.09
N TYR A 63 -13.47 8.08 -13.07
CA TYR A 63 -13.42 9.49 -12.68
C TYR A 63 -12.91 10.40 -13.80
N ALA A 64 -11.82 10.02 -14.47
CA ALA A 64 -11.25 10.81 -15.56
C ALA A 64 -12.21 10.87 -16.77
N ASP A 65 -12.90 9.77 -17.08
CA ASP A 65 -13.90 9.71 -18.15
C ASP A 65 -15.11 10.63 -17.87
N ASP A 66 -15.47 10.81 -16.59
CA ASP A 66 -16.53 11.72 -16.14
C ASP A 66 -16.08 13.19 -16.04
N ASP A 67 -14.77 13.48 -15.86
CA ASP A 67 -14.24 14.84 -15.84
C ASP A 67 -14.26 15.45 -17.25
N THR A 68 -14.77 16.68 -17.38
CA THR A 68 -14.89 17.35 -18.68
C THR A 68 -13.57 17.57 -19.41
N HIS A 69 -12.44 17.46 -18.71
CA HIS A 69 -11.10 17.62 -19.27
C HIS A 69 -10.28 16.33 -19.21
N GLY A 70 -10.86 15.19 -18.84
CA GLY A 70 -10.15 13.91 -18.80
C GLY A 70 -9.14 13.79 -17.66
N ARG A 71 -9.26 14.59 -16.60
CA ARG A 71 -8.23 14.70 -15.55
C ARG A 71 -8.47 13.73 -14.40
N LEU A 72 -7.39 13.13 -13.92
CA LEU A 72 -7.34 12.43 -12.65
C LEU A 72 -7.68 13.36 -11.47
N PRO A 73 -8.14 12.82 -10.32
CA PRO A 73 -8.39 13.59 -9.12
C PRO A 73 -7.20 14.46 -8.72
N GLY A 74 -7.48 15.72 -8.41
CA GLY A 74 -6.51 16.70 -7.94
C GLY A 74 -6.48 16.84 -6.43
N GLU A 75 -5.60 17.73 -5.94
CA GLU A 75 -5.34 17.98 -4.51
C GLU A 75 -6.53 18.49 -3.67
N ASP A 76 -7.62 18.99 -4.27
CA ASP A 76 -8.56 19.91 -3.60
C ASP A 76 -9.25 19.39 -2.30
N ARG A 77 -9.13 18.11 -1.91
CA ARG A 77 -9.73 17.63 -0.64
C ARG A 77 -8.78 16.69 0.13
N SER A 78 -8.20 17.30 1.17
CA SER A 78 -7.06 16.85 1.99
C SER A 78 -7.29 15.53 2.72
N GLY A 79 -6.20 14.79 2.95
CA GLY A 79 -6.11 13.65 3.85
C GLY A 79 -6.51 13.95 5.31
N PRO A 80 -6.48 12.91 6.18
CA PRO A 80 -6.77 13.09 7.59
C PRO A 80 -5.84 14.18 8.11
N PRO A 81 -6.35 15.21 8.81
CA PRO A 81 -5.50 16.29 9.25
C PRO A 81 -4.51 15.75 10.29
N PRO A 82 -3.46 16.53 10.61
CA PRO A 82 -2.63 16.27 11.77
C PRO A 82 -3.49 15.99 13.02
N VAL A 83 -3.01 15.12 13.91
CA VAL A 83 -3.69 14.72 15.15
C VAL A 83 -4.22 15.95 15.89
N GLY A 84 -5.55 16.03 16.08
CA GLY A 84 -6.21 17.11 16.84
C GLY A 84 -7.00 18.13 16.03
N LEU A 85 -7.16 17.95 14.72
CA LEU A 85 -7.97 18.81 13.84
C LEU A 85 -9.14 18.03 13.20
N ASP A 86 -10.11 18.74 12.60
CA ASP A 86 -11.31 18.17 11.98
C ASP A 86 -10.98 17.25 10.79
N PRO A 87 -11.41 15.97 10.81
CA PRO A 87 -11.11 15.00 9.75
C PRO A 87 -11.56 15.50 8.37
N ARG A 88 -10.59 15.74 7.47
CA ARG A 88 -10.87 15.86 6.05
C ARG A 88 -10.74 14.47 5.41
N PRO A 89 -11.71 14.08 4.56
CA PRO A 89 -11.66 12.78 3.91
C PRO A 89 -10.54 12.77 2.88
N SER A 90 -9.71 11.72 2.92
CA SER A 90 -8.63 11.50 1.95
C SER A 90 -9.09 11.58 0.49
N TRP A 91 -8.14 11.88 -0.43
CA TRP A 91 -8.35 11.99 -1.88
C TRP A 91 -9.25 10.90 -2.45
N ILE A 92 -9.15 9.66 -1.95
CA ILE A 92 -9.88 8.50 -2.45
C ILE A 92 -11.40 8.60 -2.29
N PHE A 93 -11.89 9.44 -1.37
CA PHE A 93 -13.32 9.70 -1.23
C PHE A 93 -13.90 10.51 -2.40
N THR A 94 -13.06 11.18 -3.19
CA THR A 94 -13.49 11.80 -4.46
C THR A 94 -13.93 10.75 -5.50
N LEU A 95 -13.49 9.51 -5.35
CA LEU A 95 -13.89 8.38 -6.20
C LEU A 95 -15.21 7.73 -5.76
N GLY A 96 -15.95 8.31 -4.82
CA GLY A 96 -17.18 7.70 -4.27
C GLY A 96 -18.25 7.37 -5.31
N ASN A 97 -18.32 8.12 -6.42
CA ASN A 97 -19.24 7.80 -7.53
C ASN A 97 -18.66 6.77 -8.50
N ALA A 98 -17.34 6.64 -8.56
CA ALA A 98 -16.61 5.73 -9.44
C ALA A 98 -16.34 4.36 -8.81
N ILE A 99 -16.53 4.23 -7.50
CA ILE A 99 -16.16 3.03 -6.72
C ILE A 99 -17.26 2.69 -5.71
N GLU A 100 -17.72 1.43 -5.72
CA GLU A 100 -18.81 0.94 -4.88
C GLU A 100 -18.51 1.00 -3.37
N ASN A 101 -17.27 0.72 -2.94
CA ASN A 101 -16.92 0.65 -1.52
C ASN A 101 -15.54 1.23 -1.22
N VAL A 102 -15.47 2.56 -1.15
CA VAL A 102 -14.27 3.34 -0.79
C VAL A 102 -13.70 2.93 0.57
N GLU A 103 -14.56 2.69 1.56
CA GLU A 103 -14.16 2.33 2.93
C GLU A 103 -13.33 1.04 2.99
N ARG A 104 -13.71 0.03 2.21
CA ARG A 104 -12.94 -1.21 2.09
C ARG A 104 -11.67 -1.00 1.28
N LEU A 105 -11.76 -0.24 0.19
CA LEU A 105 -10.71 -0.14 -0.81
C LEU A 105 -9.55 0.73 -0.39
N ARG A 106 -9.80 1.79 0.38
CA ARG A 106 -8.77 2.73 0.88
C ARG A 106 -7.79 2.13 1.88
N LEU A 107 -8.05 0.94 2.40
CA LEU A 107 -7.27 0.33 3.47
C LEU A 107 -6.52 -0.92 2.99
N CYS A 108 -5.20 -0.85 2.97
CA CYS A 108 -4.35 -2.02 2.76
C CYS A 108 -4.45 -2.97 3.98
N PRO A 109 -4.70 -4.27 3.80
CA PRO A 109 -4.75 -5.23 4.92
C PRO A 109 -3.44 -5.35 5.70
N GLY A 110 -2.30 -5.18 5.02
CA GLY A 110 -0.97 -5.17 5.63
C GLY A 110 -0.58 -3.85 6.30
N ASP A 111 -1.47 -2.87 6.37
CA ASP A 111 -1.16 -1.56 6.93
C ASP A 111 -1.19 -1.51 8.45
N SER A 112 -0.07 -1.13 9.07
CA SER A 112 0.05 -0.97 10.51
C SER A 112 -0.85 0.15 11.06
N LEU A 113 -1.18 1.17 10.25
CA LEU A 113 -2.09 2.25 10.64
C LEU A 113 -3.54 1.99 10.25
N ARG A 114 -3.88 0.83 9.70
CA ARG A 114 -5.22 0.51 9.18
C ARG A 114 -6.37 0.86 10.14
N ALA A 115 -6.21 0.54 11.42
CA ALA A 115 -7.25 0.80 12.42
C ALA A 115 -7.46 2.30 12.67
N TRP A 116 -6.37 3.07 12.71
CA TRP A 116 -6.39 4.52 12.89
C TRP A 116 -6.91 5.24 11.65
N LEU A 117 -6.47 4.83 10.45
CA LEU A 117 -6.95 5.40 9.19
C LEU A 117 -8.46 5.22 9.04
N ARG A 118 -8.99 4.07 9.47
CA ARG A 118 -10.44 3.80 9.43
C ARG A 118 -11.23 4.84 10.22
N THR A 119 -10.81 5.19 11.43
CA THR A 119 -11.52 6.16 12.28
C THR A 119 -11.30 7.62 11.88
N ASN A 120 -10.24 7.91 11.12
CA ASN A 120 -9.87 9.27 10.75
C ASN A 120 -10.12 9.58 9.25
N ALA A 121 -10.85 8.73 8.52
CA ALA A 121 -11.07 8.89 7.07
C ALA A 121 -9.76 9.00 6.25
N GLY A 122 -8.70 8.31 6.71
CA GLY A 122 -7.40 8.25 6.03
C GLY A 122 -7.30 7.29 4.84
N CYS A 123 -6.11 7.12 4.26
CA CYS A 123 -5.90 6.17 3.17
C CYS A 123 -4.54 5.48 3.31
N SER A 124 -4.50 4.20 2.94
CA SER A 124 -3.25 3.43 2.85
C SER A 124 -2.41 3.79 1.62
N TYR A 125 -2.97 4.58 0.71
CA TYR A 125 -2.38 4.90 -0.58
C TYR A 125 -2.28 6.39 -0.80
N VAL A 126 -1.26 6.78 -1.56
CA VAL A 126 -0.90 8.16 -1.85
C VAL A 126 -0.75 8.34 -3.35
N LEU A 127 -1.26 9.44 -3.89
CA LEU A 127 -1.17 9.76 -5.31
C LEU A 127 0.25 10.19 -5.70
N ASN A 128 0.66 9.91 -6.93
CA ASN A 128 1.86 10.50 -7.50
C ASN A 128 1.60 11.99 -7.82
N GLU A 129 2.43 12.88 -7.28
CA GLU A 129 2.34 14.32 -7.54
C GLU A 129 2.34 14.64 -9.05
N TYR A 130 3.20 14.00 -9.84
CA TYR A 130 3.31 14.27 -11.27
C TYR A 130 2.04 13.97 -12.05
N THR A 131 1.15 13.15 -11.49
CA THR A 131 -0.12 12.77 -12.14
C THR A 131 -1.36 13.25 -11.39
N SER A 132 -1.19 14.00 -10.29
CA SER A 132 -2.31 14.43 -9.44
C SER A 132 -2.25 15.90 -9.01
N ALA A 133 -1.20 16.64 -9.38
CA ALA A 133 -1.07 18.06 -9.08
C ALA A 133 -1.08 18.89 -10.36
N ASP A 134 -1.53 20.14 -10.31
CA ASP A 134 -1.38 21.09 -11.42
C ASP A 134 -0.03 21.84 -11.36
N ALA A 135 0.61 21.83 -10.19
CA ALA A 135 1.85 22.53 -9.90
C ALA A 135 2.70 21.77 -8.85
N PRO A 136 4.01 22.04 -8.76
CA PRO A 136 4.85 21.54 -7.69
C PRO A 136 4.32 21.82 -6.28
N HIS A 137 4.61 20.93 -5.33
CA HIS A 137 4.43 21.23 -3.91
C HIS A 137 5.33 22.41 -3.48
N GLU A 138 4.78 23.41 -2.78
CA GLU A 138 5.40 24.73 -2.56
C GLU A 138 6.44 24.79 -1.41
N SER A 139 6.90 23.66 -0.87
CA SER A 139 7.85 23.64 0.26
C SER A 139 9.32 23.45 -0.17
N THR A 140 9.98 24.56 -0.49
CA THR A 140 11.37 24.92 -0.13
C THR A 140 12.50 23.86 -0.22
N GLN A 141 13.17 23.80 -1.38
CA GLN A 141 14.61 23.98 -1.64
C GLN A 141 14.94 23.40 -3.03
N PRO A 142 15.85 23.98 -3.83
CA PRO A 142 16.16 23.44 -5.14
C PRO A 142 16.99 22.17 -4.93
N ALA A 143 16.37 20.99 -4.92
CA ALA A 143 17.15 19.76 -5.08
C ALA A 143 17.58 19.70 -6.56
N PRO A 144 18.84 19.98 -6.91
CA PRO A 144 19.29 19.88 -8.27
C PRO A 144 19.82 18.46 -8.43
N LEU A 145 18.93 17.47 -8.42
CA LEU A 145 19.24 16.24 -9.11
C LEU A 145 18.64 16.35 -10.50
N VAL A 146 19.57 16.31 -11.44
CA VAL A 146 19.33 16.33 -12.87
C VAL A 146 19.17 14.87 -13.26
N ASP A 147 18.10 14.51 -13.97
CA ASP A 147 17.95 13.18 -14.55
C ASP A 147 19.10 12.91 -15.56
N PRO A 148 19.31 11.66 -16.00
CA PRO A 148 20.34 11.34 -16.99
C PRO A 148 20.22 12.13 -18.30
N GLU A 149 19.05 12.69 -18.61
CA GLU A 149 18.78 13.51 -19.78
C GLU A 149 18.98 15.03 -19.58
N GLY A 150 19.37 15.49 -18.40
CA GLY A 150 19.65 16.91 -18.15
C GLY A 150 18.51 17.72 -17.52
N HIS A 151 17.38 17.10 -17.16
CA HIS A 151 16.23 17.78 -16.57
C HIS A 151 16.29 17.79 -15.06
N ARG A 152 15.99 18.93 -14.44
CA ARG A 152 15.76 18.97 -13.00
C ARG A 152 14.41 18.34 -12.71
N TRP A 153 14.33 17.43 -11.74
CA TRP A 153 13.08 16.69 -11.48
C TRP A 153 11.90 17.60 -11.15
N ASN A 154 12.16 18.74 -10.50
CA ASN A 154 11.14 19.76 -10.22
C ASN A 154 10.58 20.46 -11.46
N GLU A 155 11.29 20.42 -12.59
CA GLU A 155 10.89 20.99 -13.90
C GLU A 155 10.08 20.01 -14.75
N ALA A 156 9.99 18.73 -14.37
CA ALA A 156 9.13 17.80 -15.09
C ALA A 156 7.65 18.26 -15.01
N PRO A 157 6.94 18.29 -16.14
CA PRO A 157 5.55 18.76 -16.18
C PRO A 157 4.68 17.81 -15.36
N ARG A 158 3.66 18.39 -14.72
CA ARG A 158 2.60 17.59 -14.11
C ARG A 158 1.54 17.38 -15.18
N GLU A 159 1.11 16.14 -15.34
CA GLU A 159 0.08 15.78 -16.30
C GLU A 159 -0.94 14.88 -15.64
N ARG A 160 -2.15 15.40 -15.48
CA ARG A 160 -3.26 14.68 -14.83
C ARG A 160 -4.12 13.93 -15.84
N ARG A 161 -3.91 14.11 -17.13
CA ARG A 161 -4.65 13.43 -18.18
C ARG A 161 -3.94 12.16 -18.61
N LEU A 162 -4.63 11.03 -18.43
CA LEU A 162 -4.07 9.71 -18.74
C LEU A 162 -3.67 9.56 -20.22
N ASP A 163 -4.40 10.20 -21.13
CA ASP A 163 -4.17 10.17 -22.57
C ASP A 163 -2.93 10.95 -23.02
N LEU A 164 -2.40 11.83 -22.16
CA LEU A 164 -1.22 12.65 -22.44
C LEU A 164 0.06 12.11 -21.78
N LEU A 165 -0.04 11.04 -20.97
CA LEU A 165 1.11 10.48 -20.28
C LEU A 165 2.00 9.68 -21.24
N PRO A 166 3.32 9.98 -21.32
CA PRO A 166 4.26 9.14 -22.04
C PRO A 166 4.40 7.81 -21.30
N ARG A 167 4.46 6.70 -22.05
CA ARG A 167 4.70 5.35 -21.54
C ARG A 167 3.86 5.01 -20.28
N PRO A 168 2.53 4.89 -20.40
CA PRO A 168 1.65 4.69 -19.25
C PRO A 168 1.93 3.38 -18.46
N ALA A 169 2.50 2.36 -19.11
CA ALA A 169 2.95 1.13 -18.47
C ALA A 169 4.22 1.30 -17.60
N GLU A 170 4.89 2.46 -17.64
CA GLU A 170 6.07 2.75 -16.81
C GLU A 170 5.82 3.91 -15.83
N THR A 171 4.68 4.60 -15.96
CA THR A 171 4.29 5.72 -15.10
C THR A 171 3.52 5.23 -13.87
N PHE A 172 4.03 5.52 -12.68
CA PHE A 172 3.36 5.24 -11.41
C PHE A 172 2.22 6.25 -11.17
N LEU A 173 1.03 5.79 -10.78
CA LEU A 173 -0.08 6.65 -10.36
C LEU A 173 -0.28 6.67 -8.85
N VAL A 174 -0.19 5.50 -8.22
CA VAL A 174 -0.54 5.33 -6.80
C VAL A 174 0.49 4.46 -6.12
N PHE A 175 0.97 4.95 -4.98
CA PHE A 175 1.91 4.26 -4.11
C PHE A 175 1.23 3.82 -2.82
N GLU A 176 1.78 2.79 -2.18
CA GLU A 176 1.46 2.45 -0.79
C GLU A 176 2.16 3.46 0.14
N ALA A 177 1.39 4.29 0.85
CA ALA A 177 1.90 5.44 1.61
C ALA A 177 2.76 5.03 2.81
N SER A 178 3.69 5.86 3.27
CA SER A 178 4.43 5.58 4.51
C SER A 178 3.59 5.86 5.74
N ARG A 179 4.01 5.33 6.90
CA ARG A 179 3.44 5.70 8.19
C ARG A 179 3.54 7.21 8.47
N LEU A 180 4.66 7.83 8.08
CA LEU A 180 4.89 9.25 8.33
C LEU A 180 3.96 10.10 7.47
N GLY A 181 3.92 9.85 6.16
CA GLY A 181 3.03 10.59 5.24
C GLY A 181 1.56 10.46 5.62
N GLN A 182 1.14 9.26 6.06
CA GLN A 182 -0.22 9.02 6.56
C GLN A 182 -0.58 9.84 7.81
N LEU A 183 0.37 10.00 8.74
CA LEU A 183 0.16 10.79 9.96
C LEU A 183 0.20 12.30 9.70
N LEU A 184 0.93 12.72 8.65
CA LEU A 184 0.96 14.10 8.20
C LEU A 184 -0.27 14.48 7.35
N GLY A 185 -1.04 13.48 6.91
CA GLY A 185 -2.23 13.71 6.08
C GLY A 185 -1.93 13.86 4.59
N ASP A 186 -0.75 13.39 4.15
CA ASP A 186 -0.30 13.56 2.77
C ASP A 186 -1.25 12.82 1.81
N ALA A 187 -1.86 13.58 0.90
CA ALA A 187 -2.70 13.03 -0.17
C ALA A 187 -1.88 12.63 -1.41
N ARG A 188 -0.66 13.16 -1.53
CA ARG A 188 0.28 12.91 -2.63
C ARG A 188 1.72 12.79 -2.13
N THR A 189 2.57 12.19 -2.94
CA THR A 189 4.02 12.12 -2.70
C THR A 189 4.68 13.49 -2.83
N ARG A 190 5.92 13.62 -2.32
CA ARG A 190 6.85 14.74 -2.46
C ARG A 190 8.12 14.27 -3.18
N PRO A 191 8.01 13.89 -4.46
CA PRO A 191 9.09 13.28 -5.22
C PRO A 191 10.27 14.23 -5.52
N ASP A 192 10.07 15.53 -5.38
CA ASP A 192 11.13 16.54 -5.40
C ASP A 192 12.18 16.27 -4.30
N THR A 193 11.75 15.82 -3.13
CA THR A 193 12.63 15.49 -2.00
C THR A 193 13.34 14.14 -2.16
N TRP A 194 12.87 13.27 -3.05
CA TRP A 194 13.47 11.94 -3.26
C TRP A 194 14.90 12.04 -3.81
N ALA A 195 15.23 13.21 -4.37
CA ALA A 195 16.58 13.57 -4.80
C ALA A 195 17.59 13.56 -3.66
N LEU A 196 17.12 13.80 -2.45
CA LEU A 196 17.94 13.80 -1.25
C LEU A 196 18.21 12.37 -0.74
N GLY A 197 17.73 11.36 -1.47
CA GLY A 197 18.07 9.95 -1.29
C GLY A 197 16.94 9.10 -0.69
N TRP A 198 17.22 7.80 -0.56
CA TRP A 198 16.26 6.78 -0.11
C TRP A 198 15.47 7.10 1.17
N PRO A 199 16.02 7.77 2.20
CA PRO A 199 15.24 8.15 3.39
C PRO A 199 14.03 9.03 3.09
N HIS A 200 14.09 9.88 2.06
CA HIS A 200 12.98 10.75 1.67
C HIS A 200 11.88 9.96 0.95
N VAL A 201 12.26 8.95 0.17
CA VAL A 201 11.30 7.98 -0.40
C VAL A 201 10.57 7.24 0.72
N LEU A 202 11.29 6.77 1.74
CA LEU A 202 10.71 6.09 2.90
C LEU A 202 9.84 7.02 3.77
N ALA A 203 10.02 8.34 3.68
CA ALA A 203 9.18 9.32 4.35
C ALA A 203 7.82 9.46 3.67
N ASP A 204 7.72 9.26 2.35
CA ASP A 204 6.47 9.38 1.60
C ASP A 204 5.74 8.06 1.41
N ILE A 205 6.47 6.99 1.05
CA ILE A 205 5.91 5.68 0.69
C ILE A 205 6.49 4.58 1.58
N ASP A 206 5.83 3.41 1.61
CA ASP A 206 6.32 2.20 2.29
C ASP A 206 6.69 1.11 1.27
N PRO A 207 7.93 1.12 0.72
CA PRO A 207 8.41 0.09 -0.21
C PRO A 207 8.54 -1.30 0.41
N HIS A 208 8.37 -1.43 1.73
CA HIS A 208 8.53 -2.66 2.49
C HIS A 208 7.21 -3.20 3.03
N ARG A 209 6.08 -2.63 2.64
CA ARG A 209 4.75 -2.92 3.21
C ARG A 209 4.42 -4.42 3.26
N HIS A 210 4.84 -5.17 2.22
CA HIS A 210 4.59 -6.61 2.13
C HIS A 210 5.87 -7.45 2.35
N GLY A 211 6.83 -6.91 3.10
CA GLY A 211 8.07 -7.56 3.52
C GLY A 211 9.30 -7.03 2.79
N ARG A 212 9.51 -7.45 1.53
CA ARG A 212 10.66 -7.02 0.71
C ARG A 212 10.28 -6.11 -0.45
N GLY A 213 9.00 -5.83 -0.61
CA GLY A 213 8.44 -5.02 -1.69
C GLY A 213 7.05 -4.52 -1.32
N ALA A 214 6.52 -3.70 -2.21
CA ALA A 214 5.20 -3.10 -2.12
C ALA A 214 4.50 -3.19 -3.48
N ASN A 215 3.19 -2.96 -3.51
CA ASN A 215 2.45 -2.90 -4.77
C ASN A 215 2.34 -1.46 -5.26
N TYR A 216 2.34 -1.31 -6.57
CA TYR A 216 2.31 -0.02 -7.25
C TYR A 216 1.33 -0.08 -8.40
N LEU A 217 0.46 0.92 -8.50
CA LEU A 217 -0.46 1.08 -9.63
C LEU A 217 0.16 1.96 -10.70
N PHE A 218 0.05 1.52 -11.96
CA PHE A 218 0.56 2.22 -13.14
C PHE A 218 -0.57 2.89 -13.94
N ALA A 219 -0.20 3.81 -14.83
CA ALA A 219 -1.15 4.62 -15.59
C ALA A 219 -1.96 3.82 -16.62
N ASP A 220 -1.40 2.72 -17.11
CA ASP A 220 -2.13 1.72 -17.91
C ASP A 220 -3.01 0.78 -17.05
N GLY A 221 -3.14 1.03 -15.74
CA GLY A 221 -4.02 0.33 -14.83
C GLY A 221 -3.51 -1.03 -14.36
N HIS A 222 -2.32 -1.46 -14.76
CA HIS A 222 -1.73 -2.65 -14.18
C HIS A 222 -1.14 -2.37 -12.79
N VAL A 223 -0.99 -3.42 -11.99
CA VAL A 223 -0.38 -3.34 -10.66
C VAL A 223 0.81 -4.29 -10.63
N ALA A 224 1.96 -3.79 -10.19
CA ALA A 224 3.17 -4.59 -10.05
C ALA A 224 3.68 -4.57 -8.61
N ALA A 225 4.14 -5.72 -8.13
CA ALA A 225 4.87 -5.83 -6.88
C ALA A 225 6.36 -5.62 -7.15
N ILE A 226 6.94 -4.52 -6.66
CA ILE A 226 8.34 -4.18 -6.92
C ILE A 226 9.13 -4.31 -5.63
N PRO A 227 10.27 -5.05 -5.62
CA PRO A 227 11.14 -5.12 -4.47
C PRO A 227 11.75 -3.75 -4.13
N ALA A 228 11.79 -3.40 -2.86
CA ALA A 228 12.38 -2.14 -2.38
C ALA A 228 13.83 -1.95 -2.84
N VAL A 229 14.60 -3.04 -2.92
CA VAL A 229 16.00 -3.00 -3.38
C VAL A 229 16.13 -2.51 -4.84
N VAL A 230 15.14 -2.80 -5.69
CA VAL A 230 15.12 -2.35 -7.08
C VAL A 230 14.89 -0.84 -7.13
N LEU A 231 13.90 -0.34 -6.40
CA LEU A 231 13.58 1.09 -6.34
C LEU A 231 14.70 1.90 -5.67
N LYS A 232 15.30 1.36 -4.61
CA LYS A 232 16.46 1.95 -3.95
C LYS A 232 17.63 2.11 -4.93
N ALA A 233 17.93 1.08 -5.71
CA ALA A 233 18.99 1.13 -6.71
C ALA A 233 18.71 2.14 -7.84
N ARG A 234 17.44 2.43 -8.17
CA ARG A 234 17.08 3.51 -9.10
C ARG A 234 17.43 4.88 -8.51
N ILE A 235 16.98 5.14 -7.29
CA ILE A 235 17.25 6.40 -6.59
C ILE A 235 18.75 6.64 -6.37
N GLU A 236 19.51 5.61 -5.98
CA GLU A 236 20.96 5.70 -5.80
C GLU A 236 21.72 6.00 -7.10
N ARG A 237 21.13 5.72 -8.27
CA ARG A 237 21.67 6.06 -9.59
C ARG A 237 21.10 7.37 -10.16
N GLY A 238 20.30 8.11 -9.38
CA GLY A 238 19.68 9.36 -9.83
C GLY A 238 18.44 9.18 -10.70
N ASP A 239 17.79 8.03 -10.66
CA ASP A 239 16.52 7.77 -11.36
C ASP A 239 15.35 7.93 -10.37
N ASN A 240 14.65 9.05 -10.49
CA ASN A 240 13.43 9.31 -9.74
C ASN A 240 12.23 8.64 -10.41
N PHE A 241 11.89 7.46 -9.91
CA PHE A 241 10.82 6.64 -10.48
C PHE A 241 9.41 7.23 -10.34
N ALA A 242 9.20 8.31 -9.58
CA ALA A 242 7.91 9.01 -9.58
C ALA A 242 7.74 9.89 -10.84
N VAL A 243 8.82 10.33 -11.47
CA VAL A 243 8.76 11.14 -12.69
C VAL A 243 8.25 10.27 -13.84
N PRO A 244 7.17 10.66 -14.56
CA PRO A 244 6.74 9.97 -15.77
C PRO A 244 7.88 9.92 -16.78
N PRO A 245 8.22 8.73 -17.31
CA PRO A 245 9.38 8.57 -18.15
C PRO A 245 9.07 9.04 -19.58
N ARG A 246 9.98 9.81 -20.20
CA ARG A 246 9.72 10.51 -21.48
C ARG A 246 9.74 9.64 -22.72
#